data_AF-A0A5S9LZK4-F1
#
_entry.id   AF-A0A5S9LZK4-F1
#
_cell.length_a   1.000
_cell.length_b   1.000
_cell.length_c   1.000
_cell.angle_alpha   90.00
_cell.angle_beta   90.00
_cell.angle_gamma   90.00
#
_symmetry.space_group_name_H-M   'P 1'
#
loop_
_entity.id
_entity.type
_entity.pdbx_description
1 polymer ?
#
loop_
_entity_poly.entity_id
_entity_poly.type
_entity_poly.pdbx_seq_one_letter_code
_entity_poly.pdbx_strand_id
1 'polypeptide(L)'
;MLLKRNVLVVVASGNDGVPEMGYPATSKYAMAVGASNRMDIAAEFSSYGKGLSMSAPGSDIPSLMPDGNVSYLSGTSMATPYVAAAAGLLLSKNPSLKPNQVRNLFAKYSR
;
A
#
# COMPACT_ATOMS: atom_id res chain seq x y z
N MET A 1 9.07 -0.70 18.21
CA MET A 1 10.49 -0.70 17.76
C MET A 1 10.71 0.09 16.47
N LEU A 2 9.92 -0.12 15.40
CA LEU A 2 10.06 0.61 14.12
C LEU A 2 9.64 2.09 14.18
N LEU A 3 8.53 2.39 14.85
CA LEU A 3 7.99 3.76 14.93
C LEU A 3 8.93 4.74 15.64
N LYS A 4 9.72 4.26 16.61
CA LYS A 4 10.73 5.06 17.31
C LYS A 4 11.96 5.36 16.44
N ARG A 5 12.11 4.68 15.29
CA ARG A 5 13.21 4.83 14.35
C ARG A 5 12.78 5.58 13.07
N ASN A 6 11.63 6.25 13.08
CA ASN A 6 11.07 6.97 11.92
C ASN A 6 10.88 6.09 10.67
N VAL A 7 10.64 4.80 10.84
CA VAL A 7 10.33 3.90 9.72
C VAL A 7 8.85 4.05 9.35
N LEU A 8 8.58 4.32 8.06
CA LEU A 8 7.24 4.23 7.51
C LEU A 8 6.87 2.75 7.32
N VAL A 9 5.72 2.35 7.86
CA VAL A 9 5.19 0.99 7.72
C VAL A 9 4.01 1.03 6.74
N VAL A 10 4.13 0.31 5.64
CA VAL A 10 3.12 0.18 4.57
C VAL A 10 2.61 -1.26 4.60
N VAL A 11 1.29 -1.45 4.59
CA VAL A 11 0.66 -2.76 4.87
C VAL A 11 -0.51 -3.01 3.93
N ALA A 12 -0.61 -4.23 3.41
CA ALA A 12 -1.74 -4.68 2.61
C ALA A 12 -3.04 -4.71 3.41
N SER A 13 -4.16 -4.23 2.86
CA SER A 13 -5.44 -4.16 3.57
C SER A 13 -6.12 -5.51 3.79
N GLY A 14 -5.87 -6.50 2.91
CA GLY A 14 -6.53 -7.81 2.93
C GLY A 14 -7.15 -8.17 1.57
N ASN A 15 -7.41 -9.46 1.35
CA ASN A 15 -7.86 -9.98 0.04
C ASN A 15 -9.23 -10.67 0.13
N ASP A 16 -10.04 -10.32 1.13
CA ASP A 16 -11.33 -10.98 1.40
C ASP A 16 -12.52 -10.22 0.80
N GLY A 17 -12.32 -9.03 0.23
CA GLY A 17 -13.38 -8.21 -0.37
C GLY A 17 -14.39 -7.65 0.64
N VAL A 18 -14.03 -7.64 1.93
CA VAL A 18 -14.91 -7.26 3.04
C VAL A 18 -14.61 -5.86 3.60
N PRO A 19 -15.58 -5.20 4.25
CA PRO A 19 -15.40 -3.91 4.94
C PRO A 19 -14.62 -4.03 6.27
N GLU A 20 -13.72 -5.02 6.36
CA GLU A 20 -12.88 -5.27 7.52
C GLU A 20 -11.46 -5.60 7.05
N MET A 21 -10.50 -4.74 7.42
CA MET A 21 -9.09 -4.95 7.10
C MET A 21 -8.42 -5.80 8.19
N GLY A 22 -7.45 -6.60 7.81
CA GLY A 22 -6.66 -7.39 8.76
C GLY A 22 -5.70 -6.55 9.61
N TYR A 23 -5.27 -7.08 10.76
CA TYR A 23 -4.07 -6.57 11.43
C TYR A 23 -2.82 -7.03 10.66
N PRO A 24 -1.78 -6.20 10.46
CA PRO A 24 -1.55 -4.88 11.06
C PRO A 24 -2.11 -3.66 10.30
N ALA A 25 -2.90 -3.83 9.24
CA ALA A 25 -3.41 -2.72 8.43
C ALA A 25 -4.34 -1.77 9.22
N THR A 26 -5.11 -2.30 10.18
CA THR A 26 -5.97 -1.50 11.06
C THR A 26 -5.23 -0.65 12.10
N SER A 27 -3.92 -0.82 12.23
CA SER A 27 -3.12 0.01 13.14
C SER A 27 -3.06 1.45 12.66
N LYS A 28 -3.31 2.42 13.54
CA LYS A 28 -3.13 3.86 13.26
C LYS A 28 -1.71 4.26 12.85
N TYR A 29 -0.75 3.35 13.06
CA TYR A 29 0.64 3.52 12.69
C TYR A 29 1.04 2.78 11.41
N ALA A 30 0.11 2.07 10.77
CA ALA A 30 0.28 1.50 9.45
C ALA A 30 -0.26 2.48 8.39
N MET A 31 0.29 2.42 7.20
CA MET A 31 -0.30 2.98 6.00
C MET A 31 -0.94 1.82 5.25
N ALA A 32 -2.25 1.65 5.39
CA ALA A 32 -3.01 0.55 4.82
C ALA A 32 -3.27 0.79 3.33
N VAL A 33 -2.96 -0.20 2.49
CA VAL A 33 -3.02 -0.11 1.03
C VAL A 33 -4.00 -1.12 0.47
N GLY A 34 -5.02 -0.62 -0.23
CA GLY A 34 -5.96 -1.41 -1.01
C GLY A 34 -5.49 -1.61 -2.46
N ALA A 35 -6.19 -2.45 -3.20
CA ALA A 35 -5.89 -2.75 -4.60
C ALA A 35 -6.92 -2.13 -5.54
N SER A 36 -6.44 -1.55 -6.64
CA SER A 36 -7.25 -1.21 -7.82
C SER A 36 -6.90 -2.12 -9.00
N ASN A 37 -7.81 -2.20 -9.96
CA ASN A 37 -7.58 -2.85 -11.24
C ASN A 37 -7.29 -1.82 -12.35
N ARG A 38 -7.06 -2.31 -13.58
CA ARG A 38 -6.73 -1.48 -14.76
C ARG A 38 -7.78 -0.43 -15.17
N MET A 39 -9.00 -0.52 -14.63
CA MET A 39 -10.08 0.44 -14.87
C MET A 39 -10.13 1.53 -13.79
N ASP A 40 -9.11 1.62 -12.93
CA ASP A 40 -9.04 2.51 -11.78
C ASP A 40 -10.20 2.36 -10.78
N ILE A 41 -10.81 1.17 -10.74
CA ILE A 41 -11.79 0.80 -9.71
C ILE A 41 -11.16 -0.14 -8.70
N ALA A 42 -11.72 -0.17 -7.48
CA ALA A 42 -11.30 -1.12 -6.45
C ALA A 42 -11.39 -2.56 -6.97
N ALA A 43 -10.35 -3.35 -6.74
CA ALA A 43 -10.37 -4.77 -7.06
C ALA A 43 -11.37 -5.49 -6.14
N GLU A 44 -12.14 -6.44 -6.66
CA GLU A 44 -13.23 -7.11 -5.91
C GLU A 44 -12.74 -7.77 -4.62
N PHE A 45 -11.52 -8.31 -4.62
CA PHE A 45 -10.90 -8.92 -3.43
C PHE A 45 -10.37 -7.91 -2.42
N SER A 46 -10.25 -6.62 -2.76
CA SER A 46 -9.57 -5.65 -1.90
C SER A 46 -10.41 -5.36 -0.65
N SER A 47 -9.98 -5.83 0.52
CA SER A 47 -10.62 -5.44 1.78
C SER A 47 -10.48 -3.93 2.02
N TYR A 48 -11.50 -3.32 2.60
CA TYR A 48 -11.63 -1.87 2.77
C TYR A 48 -12.19 -1.52 4.15
N GLY A 49 -12.31 -0.23 4.46
CA GLY A 49 -12.93 0.23 5.69
C GLY A 49 -12.20 1.39 6.34
N LYS A 50 -12.57 1.69 7.60
CA LYS A 50 -12.00 2.81 8.34
C LYS A 50 -10.50 2.62 8.54
N GLY A 51 -9.72 3.62 8.13
CA GLY A 51 -8.25 3.61 8.25
C GLY A 51 -7.52 3.16 7.00
N LEU A 52 -8.23 2.77 5.93
CA LEU A 52 -7.61 2.58 4.61
C LEU A 52 -6.97 3.91 4.18
N SER A 53 -5.68 3.87 3.84
CA SER A 53 -4.92 5.10 3.55
C SER A 53 -5.01 5.50 2.09
N MET A 54 -4.89 4.53 1.18
CA MET A 54 -5.04 4.71 -0.27
C MET A 54 -5.14 3.36 -0.98
N SER A 55 -5.44 3.38 -2.27
CA SER A 55 -5.34 2.22 -3.15
C SER A 55 -4.22 2.41 -4.17
N ALA A 56 -3.68 1.30 -4.67
CA ALA A 56 -2.70 1.27 -5.76
C ALA A 56 -2.97 0.05 -6.67
N PRO A 57 -2.37 -0.02 -7.87
CA PRO A 57 -2.57 -1.16 -8.77
C PRO A 57 -2.22 -2.49 -8.09
N GLY A 58 -3.18 -3.41 -8.05
CA GLY A 58 -3.02 -4.70 -7.39
C GLY A 58 -3.69 -5.87 -8.11
N SER A 59 -4.38 -5.66 -9.23
CA SER A 59 -4.87 -6.74 -10.10
C SER A 59 -3.96 -6.93 -11.30
N ASP A 60 -3.65 -8.19 -11.62
CA ASP A 60 -2.87 -8.63 -12.77
C ASP A 60 -1.53 -7.87 -12.88
N ILE A 61 -0.78 -7.83 -11.78
CA ILE A 61 0.51 -7.15 -11.69
C ILE A 61 1.62 -8.11 -12.13
N PRO A 62 2.41 -7.77 -13.17
CA PRO A 62 3.56 -8.56 -13.57
C PRO A 62 4.61 -8.58 -12.46
N SER A 63 4.95 -9.76 -11.98
CA SER A 63 5.85 -10.00 -10.85
C SER A 63 6.98 -10.94 -11.25
N LEU A 64 8.20 -10.59 -10.86
CA LEU A 64 9.37 -11.46 -11.05
C LEU A 64 9.36 -12.59 -10.02
N MET A 65 9.42 -13.83 -10.51
CA MET A 65 9.44 -15.02 -9.70
C MET A 65 10.88 -15.50 -9.44
N PRO A 66 11.14 -16.32 -8.39
CA PRO A 66 12.50 -16.79 -8.07
C PRO A 66 13.20 -17.59 -9.18
N ASP A 67 12.44 -18.18 -10.10
CA ASP A 67 12.93 -18.91 -11.26
C ASP A 67 13.31 -17.98 -12.44
N GLY A 68 13.18 -16.66 -12.27
CA GLY A 68 13.47 -15.65 -13.29
C GLY A 68 12.31 -15.38 -14.25
N ASN A 69 11.20 -16.10 -14.13
CA ASN A 69 10.03 -15.88 -14.99
C ASN A 69 9.17 -14.72 -14.47
N VAL A 70 8.30 -14.22 -15.36
CA VAL A 70 7.27 -13.24 -15.01
C VAL A 70 5.93 -13.96 -14.87
N SER A 71 5.28 -13.75 -13.74
CA SER A 71 3.92 -14.21 -13.47
C SER A 71 3.03 -13.02 -13.13
N TYR A 72 1.76 -13.08 -13.55
CA TYR A 72 0.77 -12.07 -13.18
C TYR A 72 0.10 -12.47 -11.87
N LEU A 73 0.24 -11.62 -10.85
CA LEU A 73 -0.31 -11.85 -9.51
C LEU A 73 -1.30 -10.76 -9.16
N SER A 74 -2.33 -11.15 -8.40
CA SER A 74 -3.39 -10.26 -7.92
C SER A 74 -3.44 -10.28 -6.40
N GLY A 75 -3.46 -9.10 -5.78
CA GLY A 75 -3.59 -8.95 -4.33
C GLY A 75 -3.23 -7.55 -3.84
N THR A 76 -3.72 -7.20 -2.65
CA THR A 76 -3.29 -6.00 -1.93
C THR A 76 -1.80 -6.06 -1.55
N SER A 77 -1.24 -7.28 -1.50
CA SER A 77 0.21 -7.55 -1.47
C SER A 77 0.96 -6.93 -2.65
N MET A 78 0.39 -6.93 -3.85
CA MET A 78 1.00 -6.33 -5.05
C MET A 78 0.81 -4.81 -5.09
N ALA A 79 -0.27 -4.29 -4.50
CA ALA A 79 -0.48 -2.85 -4.38
C ALA A 79 0.49 -2.18 -3.37
N THR A 80 0.78 -2.86 -2.26
CA THR A 80 1.65 -2.38 -1.18
C THR A 80 3.04 -1.87 -1.65
N PRO A 81 3.81 -2.59 -2.47
CA PRO A 81 5.12 -2.14 -2.93
C PRO A 81 5.09 -0.88 -3.81
N TYR A 82 4.00 -0.60 -4.54
CA TYR A 82 3.87 0.67 -5.28
C TYR A 82 3.87 1.86 -4.33
N VAL A 83 3.12 1.78 -3.24
CA VAL A 83 3.06 2.85 -2.22
C VAL A 83 4.38 2.96 -1.47
N ALA A 84 5.01 1.83 -1.14
CA ALA A 84 6.33 1.83 -0.52
C ALA A 84 7.40 2.48 -1.42
N ALA A 85 7.38 2.19 -2.73
CA ALA A 85 8.28 2.80 -3.70
C ALA A 85 8.03 4.30 -3.85
N ALA A 86 6.78 4.73 -3.96
CA ALA A 86 6.43 6.15 -4.00
C ALA A 86 6.90 6.90 -2.73
N ALA A 87 6.75 6.28 -1.55
CA ALA A 87 7.27 6.84 -0.31
C ALA A 87 8.81 6.92 -0.32
N GLY A 88 9.49 5.89 -0.84
CA GLY A 88 10.93 5.88 -1.05
C GLY A 88 11.40 7.01 -1.97
N LEU A 89 10.66 7.31 -3.04
CA LEU A 89 10.96 8.44 -3.93
C LEU A 89 10.79 9.79 -3.23
N LEU A 90 9.75 9.97 -2.40
CA LEU A 90 9.61 11.18 -1.59
C LEU A 90 10.78 11.34 -0.61
N LEU A 91 11.17 10.25 0.06
CA LEU A 91 12.29 10.23 1.00
C LEU A 91 13.65 10.43 0.31
N SER A 92 13.83 9.99 -0.93
CA SER A 92 15.07 10.25 -1.67
C SER A 92 15.22 11.73 -2.05
N LYS A 93 14.11 12.43 -2.29
CA LYS A 93 14.09 13.88 -2.51
C LYS A 93 14.20 14.68 -1.22
N ASN A 94 13.62 14.20 -0.12
CA ASN A 94 13.75 14.82 1.18
C ASN A 94 13.88 13.77 2.30
N PRO A 95 15.12 13.38 2.65
CA PRO A 95 15.37 12.38 3.69
C PRO A 95 14.93 12.79 5.09
N SER A 96 14.62 14.07 5.32
CA SER A 96 14.15 14.57 6.62
C SER A 96 12.65 14.32 6.87
N LEU A 97 11.90 13.90 5.84
CA LEU A 97 10.48 13.61 5.96
C LEU A 97 10.23 12.51 6.99
N LYS A 98 9.37 12.82 7.95
CA LYS A 98 8.88 11.86 8.94
C LYS A 98 7.71 11.05 8.36
N PRO A 99 7.45 9.83 8.85
CA PRO A 99 6.36 8.98 8.35
C PRO A 99 4.98 9.65 8.31
N ASN A 100 4.66 10.51 9.28
CA ASN A 100 3.41 11.27 9.28
C ASN A 100 3.35 12.34 8.18
N GLN A 101 4.48 12.97 7.85
CA GLN A 101 4.55 13.94 6.75
C GLN A 101 4.36 13.23 5.40
N VAL A 102 4.97 12.05 5.23
CA VAL A 102 4.76 11.23 4.03
C VAL A 102 3.29 10.83 3.88
N ARG A 103 2.63 10.36 4.96
CA ARG A 103 1.20 10.06 4.94
C ARG A 103 0.34 11.26 4.55
N ASN A 104 0.63 12.43 5.11
CA ASN A 104 -0.11 13.66 4.82
C ASN A 104 0.09 14.11 3.37
N LEU A 105 1.29 13.92 2.80
CA LEU A 105 1.54 14.19 1.39
C LEU A 105 0.67 13.29 0.51
N PHE A 106 0.63 11.99 0.77
CA PHE A 106 -0.26 11.09 0.02
C PHE A 106 -1.73 11.52 0.14
N ALA A 107 -2.23 11.70 1.36
CA ALA A 107 -3.63 12.11 1.61
C ALA A 107 -4.02 13.42 0.91
N LYS A 108 -3.07 14.34 0.69
CA LYS A 108 -3.30 15.60 -0.03
C LYS A 108 -3.48 15.41 -1.54
N TYR A 109 -2.81 14.41 -2.12
CA TYR A 109 -2.75 14.21 -3.57
C TYR A 109 -3.55 13.00 -4.08
N SER A 110 -3.92 12.06 -3.21
CA SER A 110 -4.91 11.02 -3.50
C SER A 110 -6.30 11.65 -3.48
N ARG A 111 -6.93 11.76 -4.65
CA ARG A 111 -8.35 12.13 -4.80
C ARG A 111 -9.14 10.89 -5.18
#